data_AF-A0A8B6ZSA2-F1
#
_entry.id   AF-A0A8B6ZSA2-F1
#
_cell.length_a   1.000
_cell.length_b   1.000
_cell.length_c   1.000
_cell.angle_alpha   90.00
_cell.angle_beta   90.00
_cell.angle_gamma   90.00
#
_symmetry.space_group_name_H-M   'P 1'
#
loop_
_entity.id
_entity.type
_entity.pdbx_description
1 polymer ?
#
loop_
_entity_poly.entity_id
_entity_poly.type
_entity_poly.pdbx_seq_one_letter_code
_entity_poly.pdbx_strand_id
1 'polypeptide(L)'
;MSKYKKPPVHQIASTEVFGPDVLADIFELFAKNFSYGKPQNNEWQLPDPSELFTCDHMEFNSFLDLKNSLNEVKNLLSDKKLDEWHEHTSFTNKAGKIISHVRKSVNAELCTQAWCKFHEILCSFPLIPQEAFQNGKLNSLHLCEAPGAFIASLNHYLKSHRFPCEWSWVANTLNPYHEANDNLMMIMDDRLIANTLYWWYFGPDNTGDIMTLKYLTGLQNFISNMATIHLITADGSFDCQGNPGEQEALVSSLHYCEVVTALTTLGNGGSFVVKMFTLFEHCSINLMYLLNCSFDQVHVFKPATSKAGNSEVYVVCLHYKGREAIQPLLSKMMLNFGTEMTNKT
;
A
#
# COMPACT_ATOMS: atom_id res chain seq x y z
N MET A 1 10.26 43.59 9.57
CA MET A 1 10.97 43.29 8.30
C MET A 1 11.47 41.85 8.36
N SER A 2 10.63 40.93 7.89
CA SER A 2 10.93 39.49 7.90
C SER A 2 11.84 39.16 6.72
N LYS A 3 13.04 38.61 6.99
CA LYS A 3 13.97 38.14 5.97
C LYS A 3 13.40 36.86 5.35
N TYR A 4 12.63 37.00 4.27
CA TYR A 4 12.36 35.91 3.36
C TYR A 4 13.69 35.38 2.80
N LYS A 5 14.18 34.27 3.35
CA LYS A 5 15.22 33.48 2.70
C LYS A 5 14.60 32.92 1.43
N LYS A 6 15.13 33.32 0.27
CA LYS A 6 14.83 32.68 -1.02
C LYS A 6 15.09 31.16 -0.89
N PRO A 7 14.24 30.30 -1.46
CA PRO A 7 14.55 28.88 -1.53
C PRO A 7 15.85 28.69 -2.30
N PRO A 8 16.71 27.72 -1.91
CA PRO A 8 17.93 27.45 -2.65
C PRO A 8 17.52 26.97 -4.06
N VAL A 9 18.08 27.62 -5.07
CA VAL A 9 18.00 27.14 -6.45
C VAL A 9 18.73 25.80 -6.47
N HIS A 10 17.98 24.70 -6.50
CA HIS A 10 18.56 23.40 -6.75
C HIS A 10 19.17 23.42 -8.15
N GLN A 11 20.49 23.50 -8.22
CA GLN A 11 21.20 22.90 -9.35
C GLN A 11 20.83 21.42 -9.30
N ILE A 12 19.89 21.01 -10.16
CA ILE A 12 19.77 19.61 -10.56
C ILE A 12 21.17 19.27 -11.07
N ALA A 13 21.89 18.40 -10.35
CA ALA A 13 23.16 17.90 -10.84
C ALA A 13 22.91 17.37 -12.25
N SER A 14 23.51 17.99 -13.25
CA SER A 14 23.38 17.57 -14.64
C SER A 14 23.70 16.08 -14.71
N THR A 15 22.79 15.30 -15.28
CA THR A 15 22.95 13.85 -15.51
C THR A 15 24.22 13.51 -16.32
N GLU A 16 24.87 14.53 -16.89
CA GLU A 16 26.15 14.50 -17.61
C GLU A 16 27.38 14.11 -16.76
N VAL A 17 27.25 13.89 -15.45
CA VAL A 17 28.40 13.60 -14.56
C VAL A 17 28.64 12.10 -14.30
N PHE A 18 27.67 11.22 -14.61
CA PHE A 18 27.77 9.79 -14.30
C PHE A 18 28.06 8.94 -15.55
N GLY A 19 28.94 7.93 -15.39
CA GLY A 19 29.22 6.95 -16.44
C GLY A 19 27.99 6.12 -16.81
N PRO A 20 27.97 5.50 -18.01
CA PRO A 20 26.80 4.77 -18.52
C PRO A 20 26.35 3.64 -17.60
N ASP A 21 27.29 2.91 -16.99
CA ASP A 21 26.97 1.80 -16.08
C ASP A 21 26.22 2.27 -14.83
N VAL A 22 26.60 3.44 -14.28
CA VAL A 22 25.92 4.04 -13.12
C VAL A 22 24.51 4.50 -13.49
N LEU A 23 24.34 5.07 -14.68
CA LEU A 23 23.03 5.47 -15.18
C LEU A 23 22.11 4.25 -15.41
N ALA A 24 22.65 3.16 -15.95
CA ALA A 24 21.93 1.90 -16.12
C ALA A 24 21.50 1.31 -14.76
N ASP A 25 22.41 1.31 -13.77
CA ASP A 25 22.13 0.87 -12.40
C ASP A 25 21.01 1.69 -11.74
N ILE A 26 21.04 3.02 -11.91
CA ILE A 26 19.98 3.91 -11.41
C ILE A 26 18.66 3.60 -12.10
N PHE A 27 18.68 3.45 -13.42
CA PHE A 27 17.48 3.12 -14.17
C PHE A 27 16.88 1.79 -13.71
N GLU A 28 17.67 0.72 -13.62
CA GLU A 28 17.22 -0.59 -13.15
C GLU A 28 16.64 -0.54 -11.74
N LEU A 29 17.23 0.29 -10.86
CA LEU A 29 16.77 0.44 -9.49
C LEU A 29 15.36 1.05 -9.40
N PHE A 30 15.08 2.07 -10.22
CA PHE A 30 13.80 2.81 -10.22
C PHE A 30 12.75 2.28 -11.22
N ALA A 31 13.14 1.44 -12.18
CA ALA A 31 12.26 0.92 -13.22
C ALA A 31 11.55 -0.40 -12.84
N LYS A 32 11.57 -0.80 -11.56
CA LYS A 32 10.96 -2.05 -11.07
C LYS A 32 9.44 -1.96 -11.03
N ASN A 33 8.85 -2.03 -12.22
CA ASN A 33 7.41 -1.95 -12.46
C ASN A 33 6.99 -3.08 -13.40
N PHE A 34 5.94 -3.80 -13.03
CA PHE A 34 5.26 -4.76 -13.88
C PHE A 34 3.82 -4.32 -14.08
N SER A 35 3.32 -4.34 -15.31
CA SER A 35 1.94 -3.94 -15.64
C SER A 35 1.18 -5.12 -16.21
N TYR A 36 -0.03 -5.39 -15.72
CA TYR A 36 -0.87 -6.45 -16.26
C TYR A 36 -1.44 -6.05 -17.62
N GLY A 37 -1.14 -6.84 -18.65
CA GLY A 37 -1.74 -6.73 -19.97
C GLY A 37 -3.07 -7.48 -20.02
N LYS A 38 -4.18 -6.76 -20.05
CA LYS A 38 -5.51 -7.38 -20.10
C LYS A 38 -5.79 -7.98 -21.48
N PRO A 39 -6.45 -9.16 -21.54
CA PRO A 39 -6.81 -9.79 -22.80
C PRO A 39 -7.83 -8.94 -23.56
N GLN A 40 -7.62 -8.77 -24.88
CA GLN A 40 -8.49 -7.95 -25.73
C GLN A 40 -9.94 -8.46 -25.80
N ASN A 41 -10.15 -9.76 -25.55
CA ASN A 41 -11.46 -10.41 -25.67
C ASN A 41 -12.29 -10.32 -24.38
N ASN A 42 -11.90 -9.49 -23.40
CA ASN A 42 -12.55 -9.40 -22.09
C ASN A 42 -12.71 -10.77 -21.42
N GLU A 43 -11.72 -11.65 -21.59
CA GLU A 43 -11.72 -13.00 -21.02
C GLU A 43 -11.69 -12.98 -19.49
N TRP A 44 -11.00 -11.98 -18.91
CA TRP A 44 -11.01 -11.77 -17.46
C TRP A 44 -12.31 -11.11 -17.03
N GLN A 45 -13.23 -11.96 -16.55
CA GLN A 45 -14.51 -11.57 -15.98
C GLN A 45 -14.60 -12.00 -14.53
N LEU A 46 -15.40 -11.28 -13.76
CA LEU A 46 -15.75 -11.73 -12.42
C LEU A 46 -16.62 -12.99 -12.52
N PRO A 47 -16.35 -14.01 -11.69
CA PRO A 47 -17.17 -15.21 -11.67
C PRO A 47 -18.60 -14.92 -11.21
N ASP A 48 -19.53 -15.83 -11.48
CA ASP A 48 -20.89 -15.70 -10.97
C ASP A 48 -20.86 -15.69 -9.43
N PRO A 49 -21.67 -14.87 -8.76
CA PRO A 49 -21.78 -14.87 -7.31
C PRO A 49 -21.86 -16.27 -6.74
N SER A 50 -22.66 -17.19 -7.31
CA SER A 50 -22.85 -18.55 -6.81
C SER A 50 -21.56 -19.37 -6.72
N GLU A 51 -20.53 -19.07 -7.53
CA GLU A 51 -19.24 -19.76 -7.59
C GLU A 51 -18.19 -19.22 -6.60
N LEU A 52 -18.45 -18.08 -5.95
CA LEU A 52 -17.52 -17.53 -4.96
C LEU A 52 -17.50 -18.38 -3.69
N PHE A 53 -16.28 -18.67 -3.22
CA PHE A 53 -15.99 -19.43 -1.99
C PHE A 53 -16.57 -20.85 -2.00
N THR A 54 -16.67 -21.49 -3.18
CA THR A 54 -17.18 -22.87 -3.32
C THR A 54 -16.09 -23.90 -3.60
N CYS A 55 -14.89 -23.46 -3.97
CA CYS A 55 -13.78 -24.34 -4.28
C CYS A 55 -12.75 -24.28 -3.15
N ASP A 56 -12.23 -25.45 -2.79
CA ASP A 56 -11.13 -25.56 -1.84
C ASP A 56 -9.88 -24.86 -2.37
N HIS A 57 -8.98 -24.52 -1.45
CA HIS A 57 -7.66 -23.99 -1.77
C HIS A 57 -6.97 -24.78 -2.90
N MET A 58 -6.66 -24.10 -4.01
CA MET A 58 -5.93 -24.68 -5.14
C MET A 58 -4.54 -24.07 -5.27
N GLU A 59 -3.51 -24.89 -5.09
CA GLU A 59 -2.14 -24.51 -5.39
C GLU A 59 -1.81 -24.73 -6.86
N PHE A 60 -1.07 -23.79 -7.45
CA PHE A 60 -0.55 -23.91 -8.81
C PHE A 60 0.93 -24.29 -8.73
N ASN A 61 1.28 -25.48 -9.22
CA ASN A 61 2.64 -26.04 -9.11
C ASN A 61 3.74 -25.04 -9.54
N SER A 62 3.54 -24.31 -10.64
CA SER A 62 4.50 -23.31 -11.11
C SER A 62 4.78 -22.19 -10.11
N PHE A 63 3.77 -21.76 -9.35
CA PHE A 63 3.92 -20.74 -8.32
C PHE A 63 4.50 -21.32 -7.03
N LEU A 64 4.14 -22.56 -6.69
CA LEU A 64 4.74 -23.27 -5.56
C LEU A 64 6.24 -23.50 -5.79
N ASP A 65 6.65 -23.85 -7.01
CA ASP A 65 8.05 -23.99 -7.40
C ASP A 65 8.81 -22.66 -7.23
N LEU A 66 8.19 -21.52 -7.58
CA LEU A 66 8.77 -20.18 -7.36
C LEU A 66 8.89 -19.86 -5.86
N LYS A 67 7.87 -20.18 -5.05
CA LYS A 67 7.89 -20.03 -3.59
C LYS A 67 9.04 -20.84 -2.98
N ASN A 68 9.14 -22.12 -3.35
CA ASN A 68 10.18 -23.02 -2.87
C ASN A 68 11.57 -22.52 -3.26
N SER A 69 11.78 -22.17 -4.54
CA SER A 69 13.06 -21.66 -5.03
C SER A 69 13.48 -20.36 -4.32
N LEU A 70 12.57 -19.41 -4.11
CA LEU A 70 12.87 -18.18 -3.38
C LEU A 70 13.22 -18.48 -1.91
N ASN A 71 12.47 -19.36 -1.26
CA ASN A 71 12.69 -19.71 0.14
C ASN A 71 14.00 -20.50 0.34
N GLU A 72 14.40 -21.35 -0.61
CA GLU A 72 15.73 -21.99 -0.62
C GLU A 72 16.85 -20.93 -0.61
N VAL A 73 16.74 -19.89 -1.44
CA VAL A 73 17.72 -18.80 -1.48
C VAL A 73 17.70 -17.99 -0.18
N LYS A 74 16.52 -17.66 0.37
CA LYS A 74 16.41 -16.95 1.66
C LYS A 74 17.06 -17.76 2.79
N ASN A 75 16.90 -19.08 2.78
CA ASN A 75 17.42 -19.97 3.82
C ASN A 75 18.95 -20.06 3.85
N LEU A 76 19.65 -19.64 2.79
CA LEU A 76 21.12 -19.48 2.79
C LEU A 76 21.60 -18.40 3.78
N LEU A 77 20.68 -17.60 4.32
CA LEU A 77 20.97 -16.53 5.27
C LEU A 77 20.60 -16.89 6.73
N SER A 78 19.98 -18.05 6.96
CA SER A 78 19.44 -18.43 8.28
C SER A 78 20.51 -18.64 9.37
N ASP A 79 21.77 -18.81 8.98
CA ASP A 79 22.92 -18.94 9.90
C ASP A 79 23.61 -17.60 10.21
N LYS A 80 23.17 -16.49 9.59
CA LYS A 80 23.76 -15.16 9.79
C LYS A 80 23.16 -14.47 11.00
N LYS A 81 24.00 -13.78 11.78
CA LYS A 81 23.50 -12.93 12.88
C LYS A 81 22.74 -11.75 12.31
N LEU A 82 21.60 -11.44 12.91
CA LEU A 82 20.71 -10.36 12.43
C LEU A 82 21.42 -9.00 12.38
N ASP A 83 22.20 -8.65 13.39
CA ASP A 83 22.93 -7.37 13.44
C ASP A 83 23.96 -7.25 12.31
N GLU A 84 24.78 -8.30 12.11
CA GLU A 84 25.78 -8.34 11.03
C GLU A 84 25.11 -8.29 9.64
N TRP A 85 23.97 -8.98 9.48
CA TRP A 85 23.17 -8.93 8.26
C TRP A 85 22.55 -7.54 8.02
N HIS A 86 22.07 -6.89 9.07
CA HIS A 86 21.53 -5.53 9.00
C HIS A 86 22.60 -4.51 8.64
N GLU A 87 23.81 -4.62 9.19
CA GLU A 87 24.95 -3.78 8.79
C GLU A 87 25.30 -4.00 7.31
N HIS A 88 25.42 -5.25 6.88
CA HIS A 88 25.75 -5.60 5.49
C HIS A 88 24.70 -5.07 4.50
N THR A 89 23.42 -5.33 4.75
CA THR A 89 22.33 -4.88 3.86
C THR A 89 22.15 -3.37 3.88
N SER A 90 22.46 -2.70 4.99
CA SER A 90 22.47 -1.24 5.04
C SER A 90 23.61 -0.65 4.22
N PHE A 91 24.80 -1.27 4.26
CA PHE A 91 25.97 -0.85 3.49
C PHE A 91 25.78 -1.06 1.98
N THR A 92 25.18 -2.17 1.56
CA THR A 92 24.97 -2.51 0.14
C THR A 92 23.71 -1.89 -0.48
N ASN A 93 22.88 -1.20 0.31
CA ASN A 93 21.67 -0.55 -0.19
C ASN A 93 22.01 0.66 -1.08
N LYS A 94 21.91 0.48 -2.41
CA LYS A 94 22.11 1.54 -3.40
C LYS A 94 21.23 2.79 -3.15
N ALA A 95 20.05 2.63 -2.57
CA ALA A 95 19.12 3.71 -2.21
C ALA A 95 19.29 4.25 -0.77
N GLY A 96 20.25 3.72 0.01
CA GLY A 96 20.35 3.96 1.46
C GLY A 96 20.53 5.43 1.87
N LYS A 97 21.03 6.28 0.95
CA LYS A 97 21.24 7.71 1.20
C LYS A 97 20.03 8.59 0.84
N ILE A 98 19.03 8.06 0.13
CA ILE A 98 17.88 8.86 -0.36
C ILE A 98 17.13 9.49 0.81
N ILE A 99 16.77 8.72 1.82
CA ILE A 99 15.99 9.21 2.97
C ILE A 99 16.75 10.34 3.70
N SER A 100 18.06 10.18 3.92
CA SER A 100 18.90 11.21 4.54
C SER A 100 18.95 12.48 3.70
N HIS A 101 19.05 12.34 2.37
CA HIS A 101 19.06 13.44 1.44
C HIS A 101 17.72 14.19 1.43
N VAL A 102 16.60 13.46 1.38
CA VAL A 102 15.25 14.04 1.43
C VAL A 102 15.08 14.83 2.74
N ARG A 103 15.41 14.24 3.90
CA ARG A 103 15.31 14.93 5.20
C ARG A 103 16.11 16.23 5.28
N LYS A 104 17.26 16.31 4.60
CA LYS A 104 18.15 17.49 4.63
C LYS A 104 17.75 18.56 3.61
N SER A 105 17.30 18.12 2.45
CA SER A 105 17.10 18.99 1.27
C SER A 105 15.65 19.42 1.11
N VAL A 106 14.74 18.61 1.64
CA VAL A 106 13.29 18.78 1.51
C VAL A 106 12.71 18.92 2.91
N ASN A 107 11.78 19.86 3.09
CA ASN A 107 11.03 20.00 4.33
C ASN A 107 9.91 18.94 4.42
N ALA A 108 10.30 17.66 4.36
CA ALA A 108 9.41 16.52 4.37
C ALA A 108 8.99 16.18 5.81
N GLU A 109 7.73 16.39 6.13
CA GLU A 109 7.11 15.96 7.37
C GLU A 109 7.10 14.43 7.47
N LEU A 110 7.39 13.89 8.65
CA LEU A 110 7.39 12.44 8.93
C LEU A 110 8.14 11.62 7.85
N CYS A 111 9.30 12.12 7.42
CA CYS A 111 10.09 11.53 6.33
C CYS A 111 10.71 10.18 6.76
N THR A 112 9.92 9.11 6.69
CA THR A 112 10.33 7.71 6.93
C THR A 112 10.67 7.01 5.61
N GLN A 113 11.02 5.73 5.68
CA GLN A 113 11.15 4.90 4.48
C GLN A 113 9.81 4.75 3.76
N ALA A 114 8.71 4.52 4.49
CA ALA A 114 7.35 4.44 3.95
C ALA A 114 6.96 5.73 3.22
N TRP A 115 7.31 6.90 3.79
CA TRP A 115 7.11 8.19 3.13
C TRP A 115 7.76 8.23 1.74
N CYS A 116 9.03 7.78 1.64
CA CYS A 116 9.79 7.79 0.39
C CYS A 116 9.21 6.80 -0.62
N LYS A 117 8.80 5.60 -0.17
CA LYS A 117 8.16 4.58 -1.02
C LYS A 117 6.90 5.15 -1.67
N PHE A 118 6.02 5.77 -0.87
CA PHE A 118 4.79 6.34 -1.41
C PHE A 118 5.01 7.59 -2.25
N HIS A 119 5.99 8.43 -1.90
CA HIS A 119 6.35 9.56 -2.73
C HIS A 119 6.84 9.11 -4.13
N GLU A 120 7.59 8.01 -4.18
CA GLU A 120 8.03 7.39 -5.43
C GLU A 120 6.84 6.87 -6.25
N ILE A 121 5.84 6.26 -5.60
CA ILE A 121 4.60 5.83 -6.26
C ILE A 121 3.83 7.03 -6.83
N LEU A 122 3.64 8.09 -6.04
CA LEU A 122 2.95 9.32 -6.47
C LEU A 122 3.61 9.99 -7.68
N CYS A 123 4.94 9.91 -7.78
CA CYS A 123 5.69 10.44 -8.91
C CYS A 123 5.67 9.50 -10.14
N SER A 124 5.39 8.20 -9.95
CA SER A 124 5.43 7.20 -11.01
C SER A 124 4.06 6.90 -11.62
N PHE A 125 2.98 7.12 -10.87
CA PHE A 125 1.61 6.79 -11.28
C PHE A 125 0.66 7.97 -11.09
N PRO A 126 -0.31 8.17 -11.99
CA PRO A 126 -1.31 9.24 -11.87
C PRO A 126 -2.41 8.85 -10.86
N LEU A 127 -2.05 8.76 -9.57
CA LEU A 127 -2.97 8.27 -8.53
C LEU A 127 -4.19 9.18 -8.32
N ILE A 128 -4.06 10.48 -8.57
CA ILE A 128 -5.13 11.44 -8.35
C ILE A 128 -5.98 11.53 -9.64
N PRO A 129 -7.26 11.12 -9.61
CA PRO A 129 -8.10 11.12 -10.81
C PRO A 129 -8.41 12.54 -11.28
N GLN A 130 -8.64 12.70 -12.59
CA GLN A 130 -8.94 14.00 -13.22
C GLN A 130 -10.16 14.71 -12.58
N GLU A 131 -11.14 13.94 -12.12
CA GLU A 131 -12.32 14.46 -11.43
C GLU A 131 -11.96 15.30 -10.19
N ALA A 132 -10.95 14.89 -9.42
CA ALA A 132 -10.51 15.64 -8.24
C ALA A 132 -9.97 17.05 -8.60
N PHE A 133 -9.36 17.18 -9.78
CA PHE A 133 -8.93 18.48 -10.31
C PHE A 133 -10.12 19.33 -10.76
N GLN A 134 -11.10 18.73 -11.44
CA GLN A 134 -12.27 19.44 -11.98
C GLN A 134 -13.17 19.97 -10.86
N ASN A 135 -13.37 19.15 -9.83
CA ASN A 135 -14.22 19.49 -8.69
C ASN A 135 -13.49 20.30 -7.61
N GLY A 136 -12.17 20.44 -7.71
CA GLY A 136 -11.34 21.13 -6.71
C GLY A 136 -11.36 20.46 -5.34
N LYS A 137 -11.68 19.16 -5.27
CA LYS A 137 -11.80 18.39 -4.03
C LYS A 137 -11.13 17.04 -4.17
N LEU A 138 -10.30 16.69 -3.19
CA LEU A 138 -9.65 15.39 -3.07
C LEU A 138 -10.04 14.78 -1.72
N ASN A 139 -10.52 13.55 -1.74
CA ASN A 139 -10.79 12.76 -0.54
C ASN A 139 -9.98 11.48 -0.59
N SER A 140 -9.24 11.19 0.47
CA SER A 140 -8.48 9.94 0.60
C SER A 140 -8.81 9.17 1.88
N LEU A 141 -8.66 7.85 1.82
CA LEU A 141 -8.77 6.96 2.96
C LEU A 141 -7.48 6.13 3.09
N HIS A 142 -6.88 6.11 4.27
CA HIS A 142 -5.61 5.44 4.51
C HIS A 142 -5.77 4.34 5.58
N LEU A 143 -5.61 3.08 5.16
CA LEU A 143 -5.80 1.90 6.00
C LEU A 143 -4.47 1.41 6.57
N CYS A 144 -4.48 1.05 7.86
CA CYS A 144 -3.29 0.59 8.59
C CYS A 144 -2.09 1.54 8.46
N GLU A 145 -2.34 2.84 8.61
CA GLU A 145 -1.45 3.89 8.12
C GLU A 145 -0.45 4.42 9.16
N ALA A 146 -0.48 3.93 10.41
CA ALA A 146 0.47 4.41 11.43
C ALA A 146 1.92 4.32 10.92
N PRO A 147 2.77 5.33 11.17
CA PRO A 147 2.50 6.54 11.95
C PRO A 147 1.86 7.70 11.16
N GLY A 148 1.54 7.51 9.87
CA GLY A 148 0.98 8.54 8.99
C GLY A 148 1.86 8.90 7.79
N ALA A 149 2.77 8.03 7.38
CA ALA A 149 3.84 8.37 6.45
C ALA A 149 3.34 8.65 5.02
N PHE A 150 2.36 7.90 4.53
CA PHE A 150 1.75 8.13 3.21
C PHE A 150 0.88 9.39 3.25
N ILE A 151 0.18 9.66 4.35
CA ILE A 151 -0.57 10.91 4.56
C ILE A 151 0.37 12.12 4.44
N ALA A 152 1.48 12.12 5.19
CA ALA A 152 2.45 13.20 5.16
C ALA A 152 3.12 13.35 3.78
N SER A 153 3.33 12.24 3.07
CA SER A 153 3.87 12.24 1.70
C SER A 153 2.87 12.78 0.68
N LEU A 154 1.60 12.42 0.78
CA LEU A 154 0.52 12.97 -0.05
C LEU A 154 0.38 14.48 0.18
N ASN A 155 0.36 14.93 1.44
CA ASN A 155 0.36 16.35 1.78
C ASN A 155 1.50 17.10 1.08
N HIS A 156 2.72 16.57 1.21
CA HIS A 156 3.90 17.16 0.60
C HIS A 156 3.79 17.21 -0.93
N TYR A 157 3.34 16.13 -1.56
CA TYR A 157 3.14 16.05 -3.01
C TYR A 157 2.13 17.09 -3.50
N LEU A 158 0.96 17.19 -2.86
CA LEU A 158 -0.08 18.15 -3.22
C LEU A 158 0.39 19.60 -3.08
N LYS A 159 1.09 19.93 -1.99
CA LYS A 159 1.61 21.29 -1.75
C LYS A 159 2.75 21.65 -2.70
N SER A 160 3.68 20.73 -2.96
CA SER A 160 4.82 20.97 -3.85
C SER A 160 4.41 21.16 -5.30
N HIS A 161 3.39 20.43 -5.77
CA HIS A 161 2.82 20.55 -7.11
C HIS A 161 1.76 21.65 -7.24
N ARG A 162 1.48 22.40 -6.16
CA ARG A 162 0.44 23.45 -6.09
C ARG A 162 -0.92 22.97 -6.57
N PHE A 163 -1.29 21.76 -6.15
CA PHE A 163 -2.52 21.12 -6.56
C PHE A 163 -3.73 21.96 -6.09
N PRO A 164 -4.62 22.41 -7.00
CA PRO A 164 -5.68 23.35 -6.69
C PRO A 164 -6.92 22.63 -6.11
N CYS A 165 -6.75 21.84 -5.04
CA CYS A 165 -7.84 21.14 -4.39
C CYS A 165 -7.87 21.35 -2.88
N GLU A 166 -9.08 21.33 -2.32
CA GLU A 166 -9.29 21.06 -0.91
C GLU A 166 -9.11 19.56 -0.67
N TRP A 167 -8.15 19.19 0.18
CA TRP A 167 -7.89 17.80 0.50
C TRP A 167 -8.43 17.46 1.89
N SER A 168 -9.34 16.49 1.94
CA SER A 168 -9.82 15.86 3.16
C SER A 168 -9.37 14.41 3.19
N TRP A 169 -9.10 13.88 4.39
CA TRP A 169 -8.69 12.49 4.53
C TRP A 169 -9.25 11.86 5.80
N VAL A 170 -9.38 10.54 5.75
CA VAL A 170 -9.66 9.69 6.91
C VAL A 170 -8.56 8.64 6.97
N ALA A 171 -8.12 8.30 8.16
CA ALA A 171 -7.12 7.25 8.35
C ALA A 171 -7.54 6.27 9.42
N ASN A 172 -6.93 5.09 9.40
CA ASN A 172 -7.07 4.08 10.41
C ASN A 172 -5.72 3.43 10.71
N THR A 173 -5.60 2.93 11.93
CA THR A 173 -4.58 2.00 12.39
C THR A 173 -5.09 1.34 13.67
N LEU A 174 -4.40 0.30 14.18
CA LEU A 174 -4.63 -0.19 15.54
C LEU A 174 -4.47 0.98 16.52
N ASN A 175 -5.48 1.20 17.37
CA ASN A 175 -5.52 2.36 18.23
C ASN A 175 -4.40 2.34 19.28
N PRO A 176 -3.43 3.28 19.25
CA PRO A 176 -2.33 3.31 20.21
C PRO A 176 -2.80 3.65 21.64
N TYR A 177 -4.02 4.14 21.81
CA TYR A 177 -4.59 4.52 23.10
C TYR A 177 -5.56 3.48 23.67
N HIS A 178 -5.66 2.30 23.05
CA HIS A 178 -6.53 1.21 23.51
C HIS A 178 -5.73 0.14 24.27
N GLU A 179 -5.95 0.00 25.58
CA GLU A 179 -5.12 -0.83 26.48
C GLU A 179 -5.05 -2.32 26.10
N ALA A 180 -6.06 -2.86 25.41
CA ALA A 180 -6.08 -4.26 25.00
C ALA A 180 -5.26 -4.54 23.73
N ASN A 181 -4.78 -3.50 23.02
CA ASN A 181 -3.95 -3.70 21.84
C ASN A 181 -2.52 -4.05 22.25
N ASP A 182 -1.93 -5.02 21.56
CA ASP A 182 -0.56 -5.44 21.82
C ASP A 182 0.43 -4.36 21.34
N ASN A 183 1.28 -3.89 22.25
CA ASN A 183 2.35 -2.93 21.95
C ASN A 183 3.35 -3.45 20.90
N LEU A 184 3.47 -4.77 20.72
CA LEU A 184 4.30 -5.38 19.68
C LEU A 184 3.69 -5.29 18.29
N MET A 185 2.37 -5.10 18.19
CA MET A 185 1.64 -4.96 16.93
C MET A 185 1.43 -3.50 16.52
N MET A 186 1.66 -2.56 17.45
CA MET A 186 1.44 -1.13 17.23
C MET A 186 2.74 -0.38 16.90
N ILE A 187 2.60 0.71 16.14
CA ILE A 187 3.69 1.64 15.88
C ILE A 187 3.66 2.73 16.95
N MET A 188 4.78 2.88 17.68
CA MET A 188 4.87 3.80 18.83
C MET A 188 4.91 5.29 18.47
N ASP A 189 5.19 5.66 17.21
CA ASP A 189 5.20 7.06 16.79
C ASP A 189 3.78 7.54 16.49
N ASP A 190 3.14 8.18 17.47
CA ASP A 190 1.75 8.63 17.41
C ASP A 190 1.59 10.13 17.11
N ARG A 191 2.69 10.85 16.83
CA ARG A 191 2.67 12.33 16.78
C ARG A 191 1.69 12.88 15.77
N LEU A 192 1.61 12.30 14.57
CA LEU A 192 0.60 12.73 13.59
C LEU A 192 -0.79 12.40 14.12
N ILE A 193 -0.99 11.17 14.62
CA ILE A 193 -2.26 10.68 15.17
C ILE A 193 -2.78 11.62 16.26
N ALA A 194 -1.98 11.94 17.27
CA ALA A 194 -2.34 12.80 18.39
C ALA A 194 -2.78 14.21 17.92
N ASN A 195 -2.06 14.80 16.95
CA ASN A 195 -2.36 16.14 16.43
C ASN A 195 -3.52 16.17 15.43
N THR A 196 -3.94 15.02 14.94
CA THR A 196 -4.98 14.90 13.90
C THR A 196 -6.09 13.92 14.27
N LEU A 197 -6.27 13.65 15.56
CA LEU A 197 -7.08 12.53 16.08
C LEU A 197 -8.50 12.45 15.49
N TYR A 198 -9.12 13.59 15.21
CA TYR A 198 -10.46 13.69 14.61
C TYR A 198 -10.56 13.15 13.17
N TRP A 199 -9.43 12.96 12.48
CA TRP A 199 -9.34 12.33 11.16
C TRP A 199 -9.01 10.83 11.25
N TRP A 200 -8.76 10.29 12.44
CA TRP A 200 -8.49 8.86 12.66
C TRP A 200 -9.76 8.13 13.12
N TYR A 201 -10.11 7.07 12.40
CA TYR A 201 -11.26 6.22 12.70
C TYR A 201 -10.80 4.87 13.27
N PHE A 202 -11.09 4.64 14.55
CA PHE A 202 -10.70 3.43 15.28
C PHE A 202 -11.83 2.39 15.41
N GLY A 203 -12.94 2.56 14.69
CA GLY A 203 -14.07 1.64 14.77
C GLY A 203 -14.97 1.84 16.00
N PRO A 204 -16.13 1.16 16.05
CA PRO A 204 -17.09 1.32 17.14
C PRO A 204 -16.61 0.77 18.49
N ASP A 205 -15.68 -0.18 18.48
CA ASP A 205 -15.03 -0.74 19.68
C ASP A 205 -13.72 -0.03 20.04
N ASN A 206 -13.34 1.00 19.27
CA ASN A 206 -12.16 1.81 19.47
C ASN A 206 -10.82 1.03 19.41
N THR A 207 -10.81 -0.21 18.91
CA THR A 207 -9.60 -1.03 18.78
C THR A 207 -8.74 -0.62 17.59
N GLY A 208 -9.36 -0.09 16.54
CA GLY A 208 -8.71 0.17 15.25
C GLY A 208 -8.52 -1.07 14.37
N ASP A 209 -9.01 -2.24 14.79
CA ASP A 209 -8.90 -3.48 14.01
C ASP A 209 -9.82 -3.46 12.79
N ILE A 210 -9.21 -3.37 11.61
CA ILE A 210 -9.94 -3.35 10.34
C ILE A 210 -10.52 -4.69 9.93
N MET A 211 -10.12 -5.78 10.59
CA MET A 211 -10.51 -7.15 10.24
C MET A 211 -11.85 -7.54 10.86
N THR A 212 -12.64 -6.57 11.33
CA THR A 212 -13.98 -6.81 11.85
C THR A 212 -15.05 -6.21 10.94
N LEU A 213 -16.14 -6.94 10.71
CA LEU A 213 -17.26 -6.41 9.91
C LEU A 213 -17.91 -5.18 10.57
N LYS A 214 -17.84 -5.09 11.90
CA LYS A 214 -18.27 -3.91 12.68
C LYS A 214 -17.45 -2.67 12.30
N TYR A 215 -16.13 -2.82 12.17
CA TYR A 215 -15.27 -1.75 11.69
C TYR A 215 -15.69 -1.28 10.30
N LEU A 216 -15.80 -2.19 9.32
CA LEU A 216 -16.17 -1.85 7.94
C LEU A 216 -17.52 -1.12 7.88
N THR A 217 -18.54 -1.66 8.54
CA THR A 217 -19.89 -1.06 8.55
C THR A 217 -19.88 0.32 9.20
N GLY A 218 -19.15 0.48 10.31
CA GLY A 218 -19.01 1.76 10.98
C GLY A 218 -18.22 2.77 10.14
N LEU A 219 -17.18 2.34 9.43
CA LEU A 219 -16.41 3.18 8.53
C LEU A 219 -17.28 3.73 7.40
N GLN A 220 -18.11 2.88 6.77
CA GLN A 220 -19.07 3.31 5.75
C GLN A 220 -20.00 4.41 6.27
N ASN A 221 -20.49 4.28 7.51
CA ASN A 221 -21.29 5.31 8.16
C ASN A 221 -20.49 6.57 8.45
N PHE A 222 -19.25 6.44 8.93
CA PHE A 222 -18.38 7.57 9.25
C PHE A 222 -18.05 8.42 8.03
N ILE A 223 -17.76 7.78 6.89
CA ILE A 223 -17.44 8.48 5.64
C ILE A 223 -18.68 8.81 4.79
N SER A 224 -19.89 8.47 5.23
CA SER A 224 -21.13 8.65 4.44
C SER A 224 -21.41 10.10 4.04
N ASN A 225 -20.98 11.06 4.86
CA ASN A 225 -21.10 12.50 4.59
C ASN A 225 -19.91 13.05 3.78
N MET A 226 -18.87 12.25 3.57
CA MET A 226 -17.74 12.59 2.73
C MET A 226 -18.18 12.45 1.27
N ALA A 227 -17.76 13.37 0.41
CA ALA A 227 -17.94 13.16 -1.03
C ALA A 227 -17.12 11.95 -1.50
N THR A 228 -17.24 11.57 -2.76
CA THR A 228 -16.49 10.47 -3.41
C THR A 228 -15.05 10.32 -2.89
N ILE A 229 -14.68 9.11 -2.45
CA ILE A 229 -13.28 8.78 -2.09
C ILE A 229 -12.50 8.52 -3.38
N HIS A 230 -11.41 9.26 -3.59
CA HIS A 230 -10.67 9.25 -4.84
C HIS A 230 -9.40 8.39 -4.77
N LEU A 231 -8.83 8.24 -3.58
CA LEU A 231 -7.60 7.50 -3.36
C LEU A 231 -7.71 6.71 -2.06
N ILE A 232 -7.42 5.41 -2.14
CA ILE A 232 -7.24 4.58 -0.95
C ILE A 232 -5.81 4.07 -0.91
N THR A 233 -5.19 4.10 0.27
CA THR A 233 -3.92 3.42 0.50
C THR A 233 -4.06 2.39 1.62
N ALA A 234 -3.29 1.32 1.54
CA ALA A 234 -3.23 0.25 2.53
C ALA A 234 -1.76 -0.14 2.72
N ASP A 235 -1.23 0.09 3.93
CA ASP A 235 0.16 -0.24 4.30
C ASP A 235 0.21 -1.17 5.52
N GLY A 236 -0.82 -2.01 5.71
CA GLY A 236 -0.88 -2.99 6.79
C GLY A 236 0.09 -4.16 6.62
N SER A 237 0.58 -4.71 7.73
CA SER A 237 1.35 -5.96 7.79
C SER A 237 1.42 -6.44 9.24
N PHE A 238 1.73 -7.72 9.42
CA PHE A 238 2.13 -8.28 10.72
C PHE A 238 3.64 -8.50 10.79
N ASP A 239 4.17 -8.71 12.00
CA ASP A 239 5.55 -9.18 12.17
C ASP A 239 5.66 -10.66 11.79
N CYS A 240 6.34 -10.93 10.68
CA CYS A 240 6.56 -12.27 10.16
C CYS A 240 8.01 -12.75 10.36
N GLN A 241 8.81 -12.12 11.22
CA GLN A 241 10.22 -12.50 11.43
C GLN A 241 10.40 -13.97 11.85
N GLY A 242 9.43 -14.53 12.58
CA GLY A 242 9.47 -15.94 12.97
C GLY A 242 9.25 -16.94 11.83
N ASN A 243 8.62 -16.51 10.73
CA ASN A 243 8.40 -17.35 9.54
C ASN A 243 8.27 -16.50 8.26
N PRO A 244 9.39 -15.93 7.75
CA PRO A 244 9.38 -15.04 6.59
C PRO A 244 9.06 -15.76 5.26
N GLY A 245 9.13 -17.10 5.24
CA GLY A 245 8.77 -17.92 4.08
C GLY A 245 7.26 -18.04 3.86
N GLU A 246 6.47 -17.88 4.93
CA GLU A 246 5.00 -17.95 4.95
C GLU A 246 4.35 -16.56 5.12
N GLN A 247 5.11 -15.49 4.87
CA GLN A 247 4.64 -14.12 5.06
C GLN A 247 3.33 -13.85 4.30
N GLU A 248 3.20 -14.38 3.08
CA GLU A 248 2.03 -14.21 2.22
C GLU A 248 0.76 -14.81 2.84
N ALA A 249 0.81 -16.07 3.30
CA ALA A 249 -0.27 -16.71 4.05
C ALA A 249 -0.66 -15.93 5.31
N LEU A 250 0.34 -15.51 6.11
CA LEU A 250 0.12 -14.88 7.41
C LEU A 250 -0.59 -13.52 7.32
N VAL A 251 -0.35 -12.75 6.27
CA VAL A 251 -0.98 -11.43 6.07
C VAL A 251 -2.25 -11.49 5.20
N SER A 252 -2.58 -12.65 4.65
CA SER A 252 -3.64 -12.80 3.63
C SER A 252 -5.00 -12.30 4.09
N SER A 253 -5.43 -12.61 5.32
CA SER A 253 -6.69 -12.12 5.89
C SER A 253 -6.71 -10.58 6.02
N LEU A 254 -5.58 -9.96 6.33
CA LEU A 254 -5.47 -8.50 6.42
C LEU A 254 -5.60 -7.87 5.03
N HIS A 255 -4.82 -8.35 4.06
CA HIS A 255 -4.92 -7.86 2.67
C HIS A 255 -6.32 -8.04 2.10
N TYR A 256 -6.98 -9.17 2.39
CA TYR A 256 -8.37 -9.39 2.00
C TYR A 256 -9.31 -8.31 2.58
N CYS A 257 -9.19 -8.01 3.88
CA CYS A 257 -9.99 -6.98 4.54
C CYS A 257 -9.69 -5.58 3.98
N GLU A 258 -8.43 -5.25 3.70
CA GLU A 258 -8.03 -3.99 3.06
C GLU A 258 -8.62 -3.86 1.65
N VAL A 259 -8.53 -4.91 0.83
CA VAL A 259 -9.09 -4.94 -0.53
C VAL A 259 -10.60 -4.83 -0.51
N VAL A 260 -11.30 -5.60 0.32
CA VAL A 260 -12.76 -5.51 0.43
C VAL A 260 -13.20 -4.13 0.91
N THR A 261 -12.49 -3.56 1.89
CA THR A 261 -12.75 -2.19 2.36
C THR A 261 -12.58 -1.19 1.23
N ALA A 262 -11.49 -1.28 0.46
CA ALA A 262 -11.22 -0.40 -0.66
C ALA A 262 -12.31 -0.51 -1.74
N LEU A 263 -12.62 -1.72 -2.19
CA LEU A 263 -13.64 -2.01 -3.18
C LEU A 263 -15.06 -1.59 -2.73
N THR A 264 -15.31 -1.53 -1.43
CA THR A 264 -16.60 -1.13 -0.87
C THR A 264 -16.76 0.40 -0.76
N THR A 265 -15.66 1.13 -0.60
CA THR A 265 -15.66 2.56 -0.22
C THR A 265 -15.06 3.50 -1.28
N LEU A 266 -14.26 2.97 -2.21
CA LEU A 266 -13.65 3.75 -3.28
C LEU A 266 -14.71 4.20 -4.30
N GLY A 267 -14.59 5.46 -4.73
CA GLY A 267 -15.42 6.01 -5.79
C GLY A 267 -15.01 5.54 -7.19
N ASN A 268 -15.95 5.58 -8.12
CA ASN A 268 -15.70 5.27 -9.53
C ASN A 268 -14.54 6.13 -10.07
N GLY A 269 -13.67 5.54 -10.87
CA GLY A 269 -12.47 6.19 -11.42
C GLY A 269 -11.34 6.41 -10.41
N GLY A 270 -11.54 6.10 -9.12
CA GLY A 270 -10.54 6.25 -8.07
C GLY A 270 -9.37 5.28 -8.18
N SER A 271 -8.34 5.51 -7.37
CA SER A 271 -7.12 4.70 -7.33
C SER A 271 -6.96 4.01 -5.98
N PHE A 272 -6.31 2.85 -5.99
CA PHE A 272 -6.00 2.08 -4.80
C PHE A 272 -4.53 1.63 -4.81
N VAL A 273 -3.83 1.81 -3.69
CA VAL A 273 -2.45 1.34 -3.51
C VAL A 273 -2.41 0.44 -2.29
N VAL A 274 -1.97 -0.81 -2.46
CA VAL A 274 -1.86 -1.77 -1.35
C VAL A 274 -0.48 -2.38 -1.32
N LYS A 275 0.13 -2.42 -0.13
CA LYS A 275 1.36 -3.17 0.09
C LYS A 275 1.06 -4.66 -0.05
N MET A 276 1.92 -5.38 -0.75
CA MET A 276 1.93 -6.83 -0.80
C MET A 276 3.36 -7.35 -0.71
N PHE A 277 3.54 -8.67 -0.72
CA PHE A 277 4.84 -9.32 -0.64
C PHE A 277 5.09 -10.16 -1.90
N THR A 278 5.34 -11.45 -1.72
CA THR A 278 5.22 -12.39 -2.82
C THR A 278 3.76 -12.50 -3.27
N LEU A 279 3.57 -13.03 -4.48
CA LEU A 279 2.26 -13.23 -5.12
C LEU A 279 2.18 -14.67 -5.66
N PHE A 280 2.60 -15.65 -4.84
CA PHE A 280 2.73 -17.05 -5.25
C PHE A 280 1.60 -17.93 -4.73
N GLU A 281 0.92 -17.51 -3.67
CA GLU A 281 -0.09 -18.31 -3.02
C GLU A 281 -1.49 -18.00 -3.58
N HIS A 282 -2.36 -19.00 -3.44
CA HIS A 282 -3.75 -18.94 -3.89
C HIS A 282 -4.48 -17.66 -3.45
N CYS A 283 -4.26 -17.21 -2.21
CA CYS A 283 -4.90 -16.02 -1.66
C CYS A 283 -4.53 -14.75 -2.43
N SER A 284 -3.24 -14.52 -2.71
CA SER A 284 -2.80 -13.34 -3.46
C SER A 284 -3.16 -13.46 -4.94
N ILE A 285 -3.08 -14.65 -5.54
CA ILE A 285 -3.48 -14.87 -6.94
C ILE A 285 -4.95 -14.47 -7.13
N ASN A 286 -5.83 -14.90 -6.23
CA ASN A 286 -7.25 -14.54 -6.29
C ASN A 286 -7.48 -13.04 -6.08
N LEU A 287 -6.77 -12.40 -5.16
CA LEU A 287 -6.83 -10.94 -4.98
C LEU A 287 -6.34 -10.20 -6.24
N MET A 288 -5.25 -10.64 -6.85
CA MET A 288 -4.72 -10.04 -8.07
C MET A 288 -5.69 -10.21 -9.25
N TYR A 289 -6.36 -11.35 -9.37
CA TYR A 289 -7.41 -11.55 -10.37
C TYR A 289 -8.59 -10.60 -10.13
N LEU A 290 -9.09 -10.53 -8.89
CA LEU A 290 -10.17 -9.62 -8.51
C LEU A 290 -9.83 -8.15 -8.82
N LEU A 291 -8.63 -7.70 -8.45
CA LEU A 291 -8.17 -6.34 -8.71
C LEU A 291 -8.08 -6.05 -10.22
N ASN A 292 -7.55 -6.99 -11.01
CA ASN A 292 -7.49 -6.86 -12.48
C ASN A 292 -8.87 -6.79 -13.14
N CYS A 293 -9.86 -7.47 -12.58
CA CYS A 293 -11.24 -7.36 -13.05
C CYS A 293 -11.90 -6.04 -12.61
N SER A 294 -11.51 -5.49 -11.46
CA SER A 294 -12.17 -4.35 -10.79
C SER A 294 -11.65 -2.97 -11.17
N PHE A 295 -10.40 -2.85 -11.62
CA PHE A 295 -9.74 -1.59 -12.00
C PHE A 295 -9.33 -1.63 -13.46
N ASP A 296 -9.20 -0.53 -14.19
CA ASP A 296 -8.78 -0.59 -15.59
C ASP A 296 -7.29 -0.88 -15.76
N GLN A 297 -6.44 -0.41 -14.85
CA GLN A 297 -5.00 -0.69 -14.86
C GLN A 297 -4.54 -1.20 -13.51
N VAL A 298 -3.70 -2.24 -13.52
CA VAL A 298 -3.09 -2.82 -12.32
C VAL A 298 -1.61 -3.03 -12.57
N HIS A 299 -0.80 -2.54 -11.63
CA HIS A 299 0.65 -2.60 -11.67
C HIS A 299 1.21 -3.20 -10.38
N VAL A 300 2.35 -3.87 -10.46
CA VAL A 300 3.16 -4.29 -9.31
C VAL A 300 4.45 -3.49 -9.36
N PHE A 301 4.66 -2.67 -8.34
CA PHE A 301 5.78 -1.74 -8.28
C PHE A 301 6.63 -2.01 -7.04
N LYS A 302 7.96 -2.10 -7.21
CA LYS A 302 8.90 -2.14 -6.08
C LYS A 302 9.68 -0.83 -6.05
N PRO A 303 9.30 0.12 -5.18
CA PRO A 303 10.05 1.38 -5.04
C PRO A 303 11.53 1.10 -4.76
N ALA A 304 12.42 1.86 -5.39
CA ALA A 304 13.86 1.86 -5.16
C ALA A 304 14.19 2.07 -3.67
N THR A 305 13.33 2.84 -2.99
CA THR A 305 13.44 3.16 -1.57
C THR A 305 12.94 2.04 -0.64
N SER A 306 12.36 0.95 -1.16
CA SER A 306 12.12 -0.29 -0.42
C SER A 306 13.41 -1.13 -0.30
N LYS A 307 13.54 -1.91 0.76
CA LYS A 307 14.76 -2.73 0.97
C LYS A 307 14.86 -3.78 -0.15
N ALA A 308 15.99 -3.84 -0.84
CA ALA A 308 16.15 -4.75 -1.97
C ALA A 308 15.98 -6.24 -1.60
N GLY A 309 16.40 -6.62 -0.40
CA GLY A 309 16.35 -8.01 0.08
C GLY A 309 15.01 -8.47 0.67
N ASN A 310 13.99 -7.60 0.74
CA ASN A 310 12.66 -8.02 1.20
C ASN A 310 11.73 -8.33 0.03
N SER A 311 10.65 -9.07 0.33
CA SER A 311 9.60 -9.40 -0.64
C SER A 311 8.58 -8.28 -0.86
N GLU A 312 8.72 -7.13 -0.18
CA GLU A 312 7.74 -6.04 -0.24
C GLU A 312 7.65 -5.43 -1.64
N VAL A 313 6.42 -5.29 -2.12
CA VAL A 313 6.01 -4.61 -3.35
C VAL A 313 4.70 -3.85 -3.08
N TYR A 314 4.29 -2.99 -4.00
CA TYR A 314 3.00 -2.30 -3.96
C TYR A 314 2.21 -2.63 -5.21
N VAL A 315 0.97 -3.06 -5.02
CA VAL A 315 0.00 -3.17 -6.10
C VAL A 315 -0.68 -1.82 -6.27
N VAL A 316 -0.53 -1.23 -7.46
CA VAL A 316 -1.10 0.07 -7.83
C VAL A 316 -2.24 -0.15 -8.82
N CYS A 317 -3.45 0.14 -8.38
CA CYS A 317 -4.67 -0.03 -9.13
C CYS A 317 -5.24 1.34 -9.51
N LEU A 318 -5.49 1.57 -10.80
CA LEU A 318 -5.98 2.85 -11.33
C LEU A 318 -7.32 2.68 -12.02
N HIS A 319 -8.16 3.71 -11.92
CA HIS A 319 -9.47 3.78 -12.56
C HIS A 319 -10.38 2.64 -12.14
N TYR A 320 -10.82 2.69 -10.88
CA TYR A 320 -11.79 1.75 -10.35
C TYR A 320 -13.08 1.76 -11.18
N LYS A 321 -13.53 0.59 -11.64
CA LYS A 321 -14.76 0.46 -12.46
C LYS A 321 -16.04 0.77 -11.69
N GLY A 322 -15.95 0.85 -10.37
CA GLY A 322 -17.04 1.24 -9.49
C GLY A 322 -17.69 0.07 -8.77
N ARG A 323 -18.35 0.40 -7.66
CA ARG A 323 -18.99 -0.56 -6.76
C ARG A 323 -20.06 -1.39 -7.46
N GLU A 324 -20.82 -0.79 -8.36
CA GLU A 324 -21.90 -1.45 -9.09
C GLU A 324 -21.40 -2.64 -9.92
N ALA A 325 -20.23 -2.53 -10.52
CA ALA A 325 -19.64 -3.59 -11.35
C ALA A 325 -19.29 -4.85 -10.56
N ILE A 326 -19.12 -4.74 -9.24
CA ILE A 326 -18.68 -5.84 -8.37
C ILE A 326 -19.67 -6.15 -7.24
N GLN A 327 -20.76 -5.39 -7.14
CA GLN A 327 -21.75 -5.47 -6.07
C GLN A 327 -22.29 -6.89 -5.80
N PRO A 328 -22.52 -7.75 -6.82
CA PRO A 328 -22.97 -9.11 -6.58
C PRO A 328 -21.93 -9.96 -5.81
N LEU A 329 -20.64 -9.72 -6.05
CA LEU A 329 -19.54 -10.40 -5.36
C LEU A 329 -19.30 -9.81 -3.97
N LEU A 330 -19.34 -8.48 -3.85
CA LEU A 330 -19.09 -7.77 -2.59
C LEU A 330 -19.94 -8.29 -1.43
N SER A 331 -21.22 -8.58 -1.68
CA SER A 331 -22.12 -9.13 -0.65
C SER A 331 -21.58 -10.46 -0.08
N LYS A 332 -21.08 -11.37 -0.93
CA LYS A 332 -20.47 -12.62 -0.49
C LYS A 332 -19.11 -12.40 0.17
N MET A 333 -18.32 -11.45 -0.33
CA MET A 333 -17.04 -11.11 0.27
C MET A 333 -17.20 -10.56 1.70
N MET A 334 -18.22 -9.73 1.92
CA MET A 334 -18.55 -9.19 3.25
C MET A 334 -18.99 -10.29 4.23
N LEU A 335 -19.68 -11.34 3.77
CA LEU A 335 -20.02 -12.50 4.61
C LEU A 335 -18.79 -13.31 5.05
N ASN A 336 -17.71 -13.24 4.27
CA ASN A 336 -16.42 -13.85 4.60
C ASN A 336 -15.39 -12.85 5.11
N PHE A 337 -15.82 -11.66 5.56
CA PHE A 337 -14.93 -10.64 6.08
C PHE A 337 -14.39 -11.00 7.47
N GLY A 338 -13.07 -11.02 7.60
CA GLY A 338 -12.37 -11.11 8.88
C GLY A 338 -11.22 -12.11 8.91
N THR A 339 -10.79 -12.46 10.12
CA THR A 339 -9.58 -13.27 10.38
C THR A 339 -9.70 -14.72 9.92
N GLU A 340 -10.91 -15.27 9.85
CA GLU A 340 -11.17 -16.69 9.52
C GLU A 340 -11.10 -17.02 8.02
N MET A 341 -10.73 -16.06 7.16
CA MET A 341 -10.59 -16.28 5.72
C MET A 341 -9.66 -17.44 5.38
N THR A 342 -8.58 -17.64 6.14
CA THR A 342 -7.63 -18.75 5.93
C THR A 342 -8.15 -20.11 6.38
N ASN A 343 -9.24 -20.15 7.15
CA ASN A 343 -9.81 -21.38 7.74
C ASN A 343 -11.03 -21.90 6.96
N LYS A 344 -11.53 -21.12 6.00
CA LYS A 344 -12.69 -21.47 5.19
C LYS A 344 -12.21 -22.10 3.89
N THR A 345 -12.10 -23.44 3.94
CA THR A 345 -12.02 -24.46 2.86
C THR A 345 -11.44 -24.01 1.54
#